data_AF-A0A8J8EH32-F1
#
_entry.id   AF-A0A8J8EH32-F1
#
_cell.length_a   1.000
_cell.length_b   1.000
_cell.length_c   1.000
_cell.angle_alpha   90.00
_cell.angle_beta   90.00
_cell.angle_gamma   90.00
#
_symmetry.space_group_name_H-M   'P 1'
#
loop_
_entity.id
_entity.type
_entity.pdbx_description
1 polymer ?
#
loop_
_entity_poly.entity_id
_entity_poly.type
_entity_poly.pdbx_seq_one_letter_code
_entity_poly.pdbx_strand_id
1 'polypeptide(L)'
;MIKDIKDKLQNVVLDTYLIPVLFSIIVIAIISKWSLFTSTDNVRYFLSALAQVEAALIGIYLTIVVVGIQLTRDYSEVIYEVYFKSRELWLILSSTLLLISVSIVSIGKSEWIASTMLNTQHLSIPISGLIAGWATFNVIALIILLKHLFKLFYPRNLFERLFKIFPFSYSYGEDALRIYFRVAQKTIQTQNVEATLYLLTHINDEIQDMTKEMTDEIESEDYSGKKDPLEQKLKFIERLCYQFRSLSWYTIDQFEAKRISKDEAIWILEWIRKGFQEILPTLILIVLPKYPNAKGCVSQVLLELDIVLERIQEAPDEIKNKVFPQFFSLILHYYPGVLRAHGYNDIAEEIEGIIKKHKDQTVI
;
A
#
# COMPACT_ATOMS: atom_id res chain seq x y z
N MET A 1 -16.97 -9.87 7.23
CA MET A 1 -15.79 -9.06 6.91
C MET A 1 -15.75 -7.73 7.66
N ILE A 2 -16.76 -6.86 7.57
CA ILE A 2 -16.79 -5.57 8.31
C ILE A 2 -16.78 -5.74 9.83
N LYS A 3 -17.49 -6.75 10.36
CA LYS A 3 -17.49 -7.08 11.80
C LYS A 3 -16.11 -7.56 12.28
N ASP A 4 -15.41 -8.33 11.46
CA ASP A 4 -14.09 -8.89 11.77
C ASP A 4 -12.98 -7.82 11.69
N ILE A 5 -13.11 -6.85 10.78
CA ILE A 5 -12.25 -5.66 10.73
C ILE A 5 -12.53 -4.73 11.90
N LYS A 6 -13.81 -4.54 12.29
CA LYS A 6 -14.21 -3.73 13.43
C LYS A 6 -13.71 -4.32 14.74
N ASP A 7 -13.85 -5.64 14.95
CA ASP A 7 -13.34 -6.33 16.13
C ASP A 7 -11.80 -6.31 16.18
N LYS A 8 -11.11 -6.45 15.04
CA LYS A 8 -9.64 -6.30 14.97
C LYS A 8 -9.18 -4.85 15.23
N LEU A 9 -9.87 -3.84 14.71
CA LEU A 9 -9.56 -2.43 14.98
C LEU A 9 -9.85 -2.05 16.44
N GLN A 10 -10.96 -2.54 16.97
CA GLN A 10 -11.40 -2.27 18.34
C GLN A 10 -10.46 -2.93 19.35
N ASN A 11 -9.96 -4.14 19.09
CA ASN A 11 -8.94 -4.78 19.92
C ASN A 11 -7.58 -4.06 19.84
N VAL A 12 -7.17 -3.55 18.67
CA VAL A 12 -5.91 -2.78 18.55
C VAL A 12 -5.98 -1.47 19.32
N VAL A 13 -7.10 -0.73 19.24
CA VAL A 13 -7.28 0.50 20.02
C VAL A 13 -7.41 0.18 21.51
N LEU A 14 -8.12 -0.88 21.88
CA LEU A 14 -8.27 -1.29 23.28
C LEU A 14 -6.90 -1.66 23.87
N ASP A 15 -6.11 -2.50 23.20
CA ASP A 15 -4.80 -2.94 23.72
C ASP A 15 -3.79 -1.78 23.76
N THR A 16 -3.80 -0.89 22.76
CA THR A 16 -2.84 0.22 22.66
C THR A 16 -3.06 1.30 23.72
N TYR A 17 -4.27 1.44 24.27
CA TYR A 17 -4.58 2.50 25.24
C TYR A 17 -4.98 1.98 26.62
N LEU A 18 -5.70 0.86 26.72
CA LEU A 18 -6.16 0.30 27.99
C LEU A 18 -5.00 -0.27 28.81
N ILE A 19 -4.08 -1.01 28.17
CA ILE A 19 -2.92 -1.57 28.86
C ILE A 19 -2.02 -0.46 29.43
N PRO A 20 -1.61 0.57 28.65
CA PRO A 20 -0.87 1.70 29.20
C PRO A 20 -1.61 2.42 30.33
N VAL A 21 -2.93 2.64 30.20
CA VAL A 21 -3.73 3.30 31.25
C VAL A 21 -3.73 2.49 32.54
N LEU A 22 -3.92 1.16 32.48
CA LEU A 22 -3.91 0.30 33.66
C LEU A 22 -2.55 0.34 34.38
N PHE A 23 -1.45 0.23 33.63
CA PHE A 23 -0.11 0.36 34.21
C PHE A 23 0.14 1.74 34.80
N SER A 24 -0.37 2.80 34.16
CA SER A 24 -0.25 4.18 34.66
C SER A 24 -0.96 4.36 35.99
N ILE A 25 -2.18 3.80 36.12
CA ILE A 25 -2.95 3.80 37.37
C ILE A 25 -2.18 3.05 38.47
N ILE A 26 -1.59 1.89 38.15
CA ILE A 26 -0.77 1.11 39.08
C ILE A 26 0.43 1.93 39.56
N VAL A 27 1.16 2.59 38.65
CA VAL A 27 2.31 3.42 39.01
C VAL A 27 1.90 4.63 39.86
N ILE A 28 0.80 5.30 39.51
CA ILE A 28 0.23 6.38 40.33
C ILE A 28 -0.07 5.87 41.74
N ALA A 29 -0.73 4.71 41.87
CA ALA A 29 -1.09 4.13 43.16
C ALA A 29 0.15 3.76 44.01
N ILE A 30 1.19 3.18 43.38
CA ILE A 30 2.45 2.84 44.05
C ILE A 30 3.14 4.11 44.58
N ILE A 31 3.31 5.12 43.73
CA ILE A 31 3.98 6.37 44.12
C ILE A 31 3.21 7.08 45.23
N SER A 32 1.88 7.11 45.13
CA SER A 32 1.01 7.72 46.14
C SER A 32 1.13 7.02 47.49
N LYS A 33 1.17 5.68 47.49
CA LYS A 33 1.22 4.89 48.72
C LYS A 33 2.60 4.89 49.39
N TRP A 34 3.68 4.93 48.61
CA TRP A 34 5.04 4.74 49.13
C TRP A 34 5.80 6.04 49.40
N SER A 35 5.21 7.20 49.06
CA SER A 35 5.81 8.53 49.30
C SER A 35 7.27 8.62 48.86
N LEU A 36 7.57 8.14 47.64
CA LEU A 36 8.93 8.01 47.11
C LEU A 36 9.67 9.37 46.93
N PHE A 37 8.98 10.49 47.14
CA PHE A 37 9.47 11.85 46.95
C PHE A 37 9.53 12.61 48.27
N THR A 38 10.45 12.19 49.14
CA THR A 38 10.66 12.74 50.49
C THR A 38 11.48 14.03 50.52
N SER A 39 12.16 14.38 49.42
CA SER A 39 13.00 15.58 49.32
C SER A 39 12.87 16.25 47.96
N THR A 40 13.18 17.54 47.91
CA THR A 40 13.25 18.32 46.67
C THR A 40 14.27 17.73 45.69
N ASP A 41 15.41 17.25 46.18
CA ASP A 41 16.46 16.68 45.34
C ASP A 41 16.00 15.37 44.67
N ASN A 42 15.24 14.54 45.39
CA ASN A 42 14.65 13.31 44.83
C ASN A 42 13.66 13.65 43.69
N VAL A 43 12.86 14.70 43.86
CA VAL A 43 11.94 15.18 42.80
C VAL A 43 12.71 15.69 41.59
N ARG A 44 13.76 16.50 41.79
CA ARG A 44 14.61 17.01 40.70
C ARG A 44 15.28 15.87 39.93
N TYR A 45 15.87 14.93 40.65
CA TYR A 45 16.53 13.77 40.05
C TYR A 45 15.57 12.92 39.24
N PHE A 46 14.40 12.60 39.81
CA PHE A 46 13.38 11.82 39.12
C PHE A 46 12.88 12.50 37.84
N LEU A 47 12.51 13.78 37.91
CA LEU A 47 12.02 14.52 36.74
C LEU A 47 13.10 14.67 35.66
N SER A 48 14.37 14.83 36.06
CA SER A 48 15.49 14.88 35.12
C SER A 48 15.70 13.53 34.44
N ALA A 49 15.73 12.43 35.19
CA ALA A 49 15.85 11.08 34.65
C ALA A 49 14.67 10.75 33.74
N LEU A 50 13.45 11.16 34.11
CA LEU A 50 12.25 10.97 33.32
C LEU A 50 12.35 11.67 31.96
N ALA A 51 12.71 12.95 31.95
CA ALA A 51 12.88 13.71 30.71
C ALA A 51 13.95 13.08 29.79
N GLN A 52 15.04 12.56 30.36
CA GLN A 52 16.09 11.86 29.60
C GLN A 52 15.58 10.54 29.00
N VAL A 53 14.83 9.75 29.77
CA VAL A 53 14.25 8.48 29.29
C VAL A 53 13.25 8.75 28.15
N GLU A 54 12.35 9.71 28.31
CA GLU A 54 11.37 10.08 27.28
C GLU A 54 12.06 10.59 26.00
N ALA A 55 13.09 11.43 26.15
CA ALA A 55 13.88 11.91 25.02
C ALA A 55 14.61 10.77 24.29
N ALA A 56 15.23 9.84 25.05
CA ALA A 56 15.89 8.67 24.47
C ALA A 56 14.91 7.76 23.73
N LEU A 57 13.71 7.55 24.29
CA LEU A 57 12.66 6.75 23.68
C LEU A 57 12.15 7.35 22.36
N ILE A 58 11.90 8.66 22.30
CA ILE A 58 11.59 9.33 21.03
C ILE A 58 12.76 9.14 20.04
N GLY A 59 14.00 9.29 20.49
CA GLY A 59 15.18 9.11 19.63
C GLY A 59 15.26 7.72 19.01
N ILE A 60 15.09 6.67 19.83
CA ILE A 60 15.04 5.28 19.36
C ILE A 60 13.90 5.09 18.36
N TYR A 61 12.72 5.62 18.68
CA TYR A 61 11.54 5.52 17.85
C TYR A 61 11.75 6.16 16.47
N LEU A 62 12.20 7.42 16.42
CA LEU A 62 12.49 8.13 15.19
C LEU A 62 13.56 7.40 14.38
N THR A 63 14.58 6.86 15.05
CA THR A 63 15.62 6.06 14.40
C THR A 63 15.03 4.81 13.76
N ILE A 64 14.16 4.06 14.44
CA ILE A 64 13.50 2.88 13.88
C ILE A 64 12.60 3.25 12.69
N VAL A 65 11.88 4.38 12.77
CA VAL A 65 11.06 4.87 11.64
C VAL A 65 11.96 5.21 10.45
N VAL A 66 13.04 5.95 10.66
CA VAL A 66 13.99 6.31 9.61
C VAL A 66 14.67 5.08 9.01
N VAL A 67 15.17 4.18 9.85
CA VAL A 67 15.76 2.90 9.42
C VAL A 67 14.73 2.07 8.67
N GLY A 68 13.49 2.03 9.14
CA GLY A 68 12.40 1.36 8.46
C GLY A 68 12.10 1.94 7.08
N ILE A 69 12.01 3.27 6.95
CA ILE A 69 11.90 3.98 5.67
C ILE A 69 13.10 3.68 4.76
N GLN A 70 14.30 3.58 5.31
CA GLN A 70 15.53 3.29 4.57
C GLN A 70 15.63 1.82 4.12
N LEU A 71 15.23 0.88 4.98
CA LEU A 71 15.15 -0.55 4.66
C LEU A 71 14.08 -0.83 3.61
N THR A 72 13.07 0.04 3.55
CA THR A 72 12.04 0.04 2.51
C THR A 72 12.30 1.12 1.47
N ARG A 73 13.57 1.31 1.12
CA ARG A 73 14.08 2.32 0.15
C ARG A 73 13.26 2.40 -1.13
N ASP A 74 12.68 1.29 -1.53
CA ASP A 74 11.96 1.10 -2.80
C ASP A 74 10.51 1.56 -2.74
N TYR A 75 10.03 1.81 -1.53
CA TYR A 75 8.69 2.25 -1.21
C TYR A 75 8.73 3.55 -0.40
N SER A 76 9.90 4.16 -0.21
CA SER A 76 10.12 5.19 0.82
C SER A 76 9.16 6.38 0.73
N GLU A 77 8.78 6.79 -0.49
CA GLU A 77 7.78 7.85 -0.74
C GLU A 77 6.39 7.43 -0.24
N VAL A 78 5.95 6.23 -0.60
CA VAL A 78 4.64 5.68 -0.21
C VAL A 78 4.58 5.41 1.29
N ILE A 79 5.67 4.88 1.84
CA ILE A 79 5.81 4.56 3.25
C ILE A 79 5.87 5.82 4.08
N TYR A 80 6.59 6.83 3.61
CA TYR A 80 6.57 8.15 4.21
C TYR A 80 5.14 8.70 4.28
N GLU A 81 4.34 8.59 3.21
CA GLU A 81 2.94 9.01 3.25
C GLU A 81 2.07 8.18 4.21
N VAL A 82 2.24 6.86 4.24
CA VAL A 82 1.53 5.96 5.16
C VAL A 82 1.87 6.27 6.62
N TYR A 83 3.14 6.56 6.93
CA TYR A 83 3.58 6.91 8.28
C TYR A 83 3.14 8.32 8.67
N PHE A 84 3.35 9.32 7.82
CA PHE A 84 3.05 10.72 8.12
C PHE A 84 1.54 10.97 8.25
N LYS A 85 0.70 10.17 7.57
CA LYS A 85 -0.76 10.21 7.75
C LYS A 85 -1.26 9.40 8.96
N SER A 86 -0.40 8.66 9.66
CA SER A 86 -0.79 7.89 10.85
C SER A 86 -1.11 8.83 12.01
N ARG A 87 -2.39 8.89 12.41
CA ARG A 87 -2.84 9.72 13.55
C ARG A 87 -2.22 9.27 14.87
N GLU A 88 -2.05 7.97 15.07
CA GLU A 88 -1.50 7.37 16.29
C GLU A 88 -0.06 7.84 16.56
N LEU A 89 0.74 7.95 15.50
CA LEU A 89 2.12 8.47 15.55
C LEU A 89 2.13 9.89 16.12
N TRP A 90 1.34 10.79 15.55
CA TRP A 90 1.31 12.19 15.97
C TRP A 90 0.81 12.39 17.39
N LEU A 91 -0.16 11.57 17.82
CA LEU A 91 -0.67 11.61 19.19
C LEU A 91 0.40 11.22 20.21
N ILE A 92 1.12 10.12 19.98
CA ILE A 92 2.17 9.68 20.91
C ILE A 92 3.36 10.64 20.88
N LEU A 93 3.78 11.10 19.70
CA LEU A 93 4.88 12.06 19.57
C LEU A 93 4.57 13.39 20.28
N SER A 94 3.37 13.94 20.06
CA SER A 94 2.95 15.18 20.73
C SER A 94 2.79 15.01 22.25
N SER A 95 2.20 13.89 22.70
CA SER A 95 2.11 13.54 24.13
C SER A 95 3.48 13.48 24.79
N THR A 96 4.47 12.86 24.12
CA THR A 96 5.81 12.69 24.68
C THR A 96 6.59 14.01 24.71
N LEU A 97 6.52 14.82 23.65
CA LEU A 97 7.12 16.16 23.62
C LEU A 97 6.52 17.08 24.70
N LEU A 98 5.21 17.00 24.90
CA LEU A 98 4.53 17.76 25.95
C LEU A 98 4.98 17.29 27.33
N LEU A 99 5.10 15.98 27.55
CA LEU A 99 5.59 15.43 28.83
C LEU A 99 7.04 15.84 29.14
N ILE A 100 7.93 15.85 28.14
CA ILE A 100 9.29 16.39 28.29
C ILE A 100 9.24 17.85 28.73
N SER A 101 8.40 18.66 28.08
CA SER A 101 8.23 20.08 28.40
C SER A 101 7.71 20.28 29.83
N VAL A 102 6.70 19.50 30.23
CA VAL A 102 6.16 19.50 31.61
C VAL A 102 7.24 19.09 32.60
N SER A 103 8.01 18.05 32.32
CA SER A 103 9.08 17.57 33.20
C SER A 103 10.14 18.66 33.42
N ILE A 104 10.57 19.35 32.37
CA ILE A 104 11.53 20.46 32.45
C ILE A 104 10.97 21.62 33.28
N VAL A 105 9.73 22.05 33.03
CA VAL A 105 9.08 23.12 33.81
C VAL A 105 8.90 22.71 35.28
N SER A 106 8.57 21.45 35.54
CA SER A 106 8.39 20.89 36.88
C SER A 106 9.70 20.80 37.66
N ILE A 107 10.86 20.64 37.00
CA ILE A 107 12.17 20.71 37.67
C ILE A 107 12.37 22.10 38.30
N GLY A 108 12.02 23.17 37.60
CA GLY A 108 12.09 24.54 38.13
C GLY A 108 11.12 24.81 39.28
N LYS A 109 10.10 23.96 39.46
CA LYS A 109 9.09 24.05 40.53
C LYS A 109 9.18 22.91 41.54
N SER A 110 10.31 22.21 41.59
CA SER A 110 10.48 21.00 42.40
C SER A 110 10.22 21.20 43.90
N GLU A 111 10.53 22.39 44.43
CA GLU A 111 10.31 22.74 45.85
C GLU A 111 8.82 22.81 46.19
N TRP A 112 8.03 23.44 45.31
CA TRP A 112 6.57 23.50 45.42
C TRP A 112 5.94 22.11 45.27
N ILE A 113 6.45 21.29 44.36
CA ILE A 113 5.98 19.91 44.19
C ILE A 113 6.29 19.09 45.46
N ALA A 114 7.52 19.15 45.97
CA ALA A 114 7.93 18.42 47.16
C ALA A 114 7.14 18.85 48.42
N SER A 115 6.91 20.16 48.61
CA SER A 115 6.13 20.65 49.76
C SER A 115 4.67 20.26 49.68
N THR A 116 4.08 20.27 48.47
CA THR A 116 2.71 19.79 48.26
C THR A 116 2.57 18.31 48.62
N MET A 117 3.56 17.47 48.28
CA MET A 117 3.58 16.04 48.60
C MET A 117 3.60 15.75 50.10
N LEU A 118 4.46 16.46 50.82
CA LEU A 118 4.63 16.26 52.26
C LEU A 118 3.38 16.68 53.04
N ASN A 119 2.65 17.70 52.55
CA ASN A 119 1.48 18.25 53.24
C ASN A 119 0.15 17.57 52.89
N THR A 120 0.03 16.81 51.80
CA THR A 120 -1.24 16.24 51.34
C THR A 120 -1.37 14.73 51.54
N GLN A 121 -0.73 14.16 52.57
CA GLN A 121 -0.69 12.71 52.85
C GLN A 121 -2.05 11.97 52.89
N HIS A 122 -3.19 12.67 52.94
CA HIS A 122 -4.48 12.05 53.20
C HIS A 122 -5.52 12.02 52.08
N LEU A 123 -5.42 12.72 50.93
CA LEU A 123 -6.46 12.55 49.88
C LEU A 123 -6.18 13.05 48.45
N SER A 124 -5.05 13.69 48.14
CA SER A 124 -4.81 14.17 46.76
C SER A 124 -3.83 13.27 46.01
N ILE A 125 -4.17 12.97 44.75
CA ILE A 125 -3.25 12.25 43.86
C ILE A 125 -2.01 13.16 43.67
N PRO A 126 -0.81 12.69 44.02
CA PRO A 126 0.41 13.46 43.91
C PRO A 126 0.69 13.85 42.46
N ILE A 127 0.99 15.13 42.20
CA ILE A 127 1.40 15.64 40.87
C ILE A 127 2.55 14.83 40.27
N SER A 128 3.56 14.45 41.06
CA SER A 128 4.65 13.57 40.61
C SER A 128 4.17 12.17 40.26
N GLY A 129 3.15 11.64 40.94
CA GLY A 129 2.47 10.41 40.57
C GLY A 129 1.75 10.54 39.23
N LEU A 130 1.05 11.65 38.99
CA LEU A 130 0.42 11.91 37.69
C LEU A 130 1.45 12.02 36.55
N ILE A 131 2.57 12.72 36.78
CA ILE A 131 3.67 12.83 35.82
C ILE A 131 4.28 11.45 35.53
N ALA A 132 4.55 10.67 36.57
CA ALA A 132 5.09 9.31 36.43
C ALA A 132 4.11 8.35 35.76
N GLY A 133 2.81 8.48 36.06
CA GLY A 133 1.74 7.74 35.38
C GLY A 133 1.68 8.09 33.90
N TRP A 134 1.74 9.37 33.55
CA TRP A 134 1.79 9.80 32.14
C TRP A 134 3.04 9.30 31.42
N ALA A 135 4.20 9.34 32.06
CA ALA A 135 5.41 8.74 31.50
C ALA A 135 5.26 7.25 31.25
N THR A 136 4.73 6.53 32.24
CA THR A 136 4.45 5.09 32.10
C THR A 136 3.50 4.81 30.94
N PHE A 137 2.47 5.64 30.77
CA PHE A 137 1.57 5.57 29.62
C PHE A 137 2.34 5.70 28.30
N ASN A 138 3.15 6.75 28.15
CA ASN A 138 3.90 7.02 26.92
C ASN A 138 4.89 5.89 26.61
N VAL A 139 5.65 5.42 27.60
CA VAL A 139 6.62 4.32 27.45
C VAL A 139 5.93 3.06 26.94
N ILE A 140 4.84 2.63 27.58
CA ILE A 140 4.15 1.38 27.21
C ILE A 140 3.44 1.54 25.86
N ALA A 141 2.76 2.66 25.64
CA ALA A 141 2.12 2.96 24.36
C ALA A 141 3.14 2.96 23.21
N LEU A 142 4.33 3.51 23.44
CA LEU A 142 5.42 3.53 22.46
C LEU A 142 5.96 2.12 22.18
N ILE A 143 6.12 1.26 23.19
CA ILE A 143 6.53 -0.15 22.99
C ILE A 143 5.50 -0.91 22.15
N ILE A 144 4.20 -0.72 22.43
CA ILE A 144 3.12 -1.32 21.64
C ILE A 144 3.14 -0.77 20.20
N LEU A 145 3.35 0.54 20.05
CA LEU A 145 3.46 1.19 18.74
C LEU A 145 4.67 0.68 17.95
N LEU A 146 5.82 0.48 18.61
CA LEU A 146 7.01 -0.13 18.01
C LEU A 146 6.73 -1.55 17.51
N LYS A 147 6.00 -2.35 18.28
CA LYS A 147 5.55 -3.68 17.83
C LYS A 147 4.66 -3.58 16.58
N HIS A 148 3.74 -2.62 16.55
CA HIS A 148 2.90 -2.36 15.36
C HIS A 148 3.71 -1.86 14.17
N LEU A 149 4.74 -1.04 14.39
CA LEU A 149 5.70 -0.59 13.39
C LEU A 149 6.45 -1.75 12.76
N PHE A 150 7.02 -2.66 13.56
CA PHE A 150 7.70 -3.85 13.05
C PHE A 150 6.76 -4.74 12.24
N LYS A 151 5.50 -4.87 12.67
CA LYS A 151 4.47 -5.56 11.88
C LYS A 151 4.15 -4.80 10.58
N LEU A 152 4.16 -3.47 10.59
CA LEU A 152 3.90 -2.66 9.40
C LEU A 152 5.04 -2.74 8.37
N PHE A 153 6.28 -2.94 8.81
CA PHE A 153 7.42 -3.15 7.90
C PHE A 153 7.37 -4.48 7.14
N TYR A 154 6.40 -5.37 7.42
CA TYR A 154 6.13 -6.51 6.56
C TYR A 154 5.50 -6.03 5.24
N PRO A 155 6.07 -6.38 4.06
CA PRO A 155 5.61 -5.88 2.76
C PRO A 155 4.10 -6.05 2.54
N ARG A 156 3.54 -7.18 2.94
CA ARG A 156 2.11 -7.46 2.82
C ARG A 156 1.22 -6.46 3.56
N ASN A 157 1.54 -6.16 4.83
CA ASN A 157 0.76 -5.22 5.64
C ASN A 157 0.88 -3.79 5.11
N LEU A 158 2.03 -3.48 4.51
CA LEU A 158 2.29 -2.21 3.86
C LEU A 158 1.39 -2.02 2.65
N PHE A 159 1.31 -3.04 1.79
CA PHE A 159 0.43 -3.04 0.63
C PHE A 159 -1.05 -2.98 1.01
N GLU A 160 -1.47 -3.74 2.02
CA GLU A 160 -2.85 -3.65 2.52
C GLU A 160 -3.22 -2.24 3.01
N ARG A 161 -2.27 -1.48 3.56
CA ARG A 161 -2.50 -0.06 3.89
C ARG A 161 -2.46 0.83 2.67
N LEU A 162 -1.53 0.60 1.75
CA LEU A 162 -1.43 1.34 0.50
C LEU A 162 -2.77 1.26 -0.27
N PHE A 163 -3.34 0.06 -0.41
CA PHE A 163 -4.62 -0.16 -1.09
C PHE A 163 -5.80 0.54 -0.42
N LYS A 164 -5.76 0.72 0.91
CA LYS A 164 -6.78 1.48 1.63
C LYS A 164 -6.66 2.99 1.44
N ILE A 165 -5.44 3.50 1.32
CA ILE A 165 -5.20 4.95 1.14
C ILE A 165 -5.47 5.35 -0.31
N PHE A 166 -5.11 4.50 -1.25
CA PHE A 166 -5.23 4.75 -2.69
C PHE A 166 -6.12 3.67 -3.32
N PRO A 167 -7.44 3.68 -3.08
CA PRO A 167 -8.30 2.61 -3.59
C PRO A 167 -8.18 2.46 -5.11
N PHE A 168 -8.18 1.21 -5.58
CA PHE A 168 -8.27 0.92 -7.01
C PHE A 168 -9.67 1.31 -7.48
N SER A 169 -9.80 2.46 -8.12
CA SER A 169 -11.10 2.98 -8.56
C SER A 169 -10.94 3.80 -9.83
N TYR A 170 -11.84 3.61 -10.79
CA TYR A 170 -11.90 4.41 -12.02
C TYR A 170 -12.28 5.88 -11.77
N SER A 171 -12.90 6.21 -10.62
CA SER A 171 -13.35 7.57 -10.28
C SER A 171 -12.24 8.50 -9.75
N TYR A 172 -11.14 7.94 -9.23
CA TYR A 172 -9.98 8.68 -8.68
C TYR A 172 -8.63 8.13 -9.22
N GLY A 173 -8.67 7.30 -10.27
CA GLY A 173 -7.71 6.22 -10.49
C GLY A 173 -6.34 6.53 -11.11
N GLU A 174 -6.11 7.77 -11.58
CA GLU A 174 -4.85 8.07 -12.26
C GLU A 174 -3.65 8.04 -11.30
N ASP A 175 -3.83 8.60 -10.11
CA ASP A 175 -2.77 8.66 -9.10
C ASP A 175 -2.52 7.28 -8.48
N ALA A 176 -3.57 6.50 -8.23
CA ALA A 176 -3.47 5.16 -7.64
C ALA A 176 -2.70 4.19 -8.54
N LEU A 177 -3.07 4.09 -9.82
CA LEU A 177 -2.35 3.23 -10.78
C LEU A 177 -0.89 3.65 -10.90
N ARG A 178 -0.63 4.95 -11.02
CA ARG A 178 0.74 5.47 -11.13
C ARG A 178 1.58 5.11 -9.90
N ILE A 179 0.99 5.17 -8.71
CA ILE A 179 1.66 4.76 -7.47
C ILE A 179 1.94 3.26 -7.49
N TYR A 180 0.97 2.42 -7.83
CA TYR A 180 1.14 0.96 -7.82
C TYR A 180 2.23 0.50 -8.78
N PHE A 181 2.22 0.99 -10.01
CA PHE A 181 3.21 0.60 -11.01
C PHE A 181 4.58 1.21 -10.74
N ARG A 182 4.67 2.42 -10.18
CA ARG A 182 5.95 2.97 -9.70
C ARG A 182 6.54 2.11 -8.59
N VAL A 183 5.71 1.66 -7.65
CA VAL A 183 6.15 0.74 -6.60
C VAL A 183 6.62 -0.57 -7.23
N ALA A 184 5.82 -1.19 -8.10
CA ALA A 184 6.19 -2.41 -8.81
C ALA A 184 7.55 -2.30 -9.53
N GLN A 185 7.83 -1.18 -10.19
CA GLN A 185 9.13 -0.95 -10.83
C GLN A 185 10.27 -0.87 -9.81
N LYS A 186 10.11 -0.09 -8.74
CA LYS A 186 11.13 0.04 -7.69
C LYS A 186 11.39 -1.30 -6.98
N THR A 187 10.38 -2.15 -6.82
CA THR A 187 10.53 -3.48 -6.19
C THR A 187 11.24 -4.48 -7.08
N ILE A 188 11.02 -4.43 -8.39
CA ILE A 188 11.82 -5.20 -9.35
C ILE A 188 13.28 -4.72 -9.29
N GLN A 189 13.52 -3.40 -9.26
CA GLN A 189 14.87 -2.83 -9.23
C GLN A 189 15.73 -3.35 -8.07
N THR A 190 15.08 -3.65 -6.95
CA THR A 190 15.70 -4.07 -5.69
C THR A 190 15.51 -5.54 -5.38
N GLN A 191 15.11 -6.31 -6.40
CA GLN A 191 15.03 -7.76 -6.34
C GLN A 191 14.00 -8.27 -5.31
N ASN A 192 13.05 -7.42 -4.91
CA ASN A 192 11.91 -7.82 -4.11
C ASN A 192 10.73 -8.18 -5.03
N VAL A 193 10.91 -9.23 -5.84
CA VAL A 193 9.93 -9.63 -6.85
C VAL A 193 8.64 -10.14 -6.22
N GLU A 194 8.70 -10.76 -5.05
CA GLU A 194 7.51 -11.20 -4.30
C GLU A 194 6.53 -10.04 -4.06
N ALA A 195 7.06 -8.86 -3.73
CA ALA A 195 6.26 -7.67 -3.54
C ALA A 195 5.59 -7.17 -4.83
N THR A 196 6.29 -7.25 -5.97
CA THR A 196 5.73 -6.98 -7.29
C THR A 196 4.59 -7.94 -7.61
N LEU A 197 4.78 -9.24 -7.35
CA LEU A 197 3.78 -10.27 -7.60
C LEU A 197 2.54 -10.05 -6.73
N TYR A 198 2.71 -9.66 -5.47
CA TYR A 198 1.59 -9.33 -4.58
C TYR A 198 0.77 -8.15 -5.10
N LEU A 199 1.44 -7.09 -5.58
CA LEU A 199 0.78 -5.95 -6.22
C LEU A 199 -0.01 -6.36 -7.47
N LEU A 200 0.62 -7.10 -8.38
CA LEU A 200 -0.01 -7.54 -9.62
C LEU A 200 -1.17 -8.51 -9.38
N THR A 201 -1.08 -9.34 -8.34
CA THR A 201 -2.20 -10.21 -7.93
C THR A 201 -3.40 -9.37 -7.54
N HIS A 202 -3.21 -8.36 -6.68
CA HIS A 202 -4.29 -7.47 -6.28
C HIS A 202 -4.87 -6.68 -7.45
N ILE A 203 -4.02 -6.16 -8.35
CA ILE A 203 -4.48 -5.47 -9.57
C ILE A 203 -5.34 -6.40 -10.43
N ASN A 204 -4.96 -7.67 -10.59
CA ASN A 204 -5.74 -8.62 -11.37
C ASN A 204 -7.07 -9.00 -10.71
N ASP A 205 -7.10 -9.14 -9.39
CA ASP A 205 -8.36 -9.37 -8.66
C ASP A 205 -9.32 -8.19 -8.90
N GLU A 206 -8.83 -6.95 -8.82
CA GLU A 206 -9.63 -5.74 -9.05
C GLU A 206 -10.04 -5.58 -10.53
N ILE A 207 -9.20 -5.99 -11.48
CA ILE A 207 -9.58 -6.06 -12.91
C ILE A 207 -10.73 -7.03 -13.10
N GLN A 208 -10.67 -8.21 -12.48
CA GLN A 208 -11.70 -9.23 -12.60
C GLN A 208 -13.04 -8.76 -12.02
N ASP A 209 -13.01 -8.08 -10.87
CA ASP A 209 -14.22 -7.48 -10.28
C ASP A 209 -14.78 -6.38 -11.19
N MET A 210 -13.92 -5.51 -11.74
CA MET A 210 -14.34 -4.45 -12.66
C MET A 210 -14.92 -5.00 -13.97
N THR A 211 -14.29 -6.00 -14.60
CA THR A 211 -14.79 -6.58 -15.86
C THR A 211 -16.12 -7.30 -15.65
N LYS A 212 -16.31 -7.93 -14.50
CA LYS A 212 -17.59 -8.51 -14.09
C LYS A 212 -18.65 -7.43 -13.89
N GLU A 213 -18.35 -6.37 -13.15
CA GLU A 213 -19.27 -5.24 -12.95
C GLU A 213 -19.69 -4.62 -14.29
N MET A 214 -18.75 -4.41 -15.21
CA MET A 214 -19.04 -3.92 -16.57
C MET A 214 -19.99 -4.87 -17.32
N THR A 215 -19.78 -6.18 -17.19
CA THR A 215 -20.62 -7.19 -17.84
C THR A 215 -22.04 -7.15 -17.31
N ASP A 216 -22.20 -7.16 -15.99
CA ASP A 216 -23.50 -7.15 -15.31
C ASP A 216 -24.30 -5.86 -15.66
N GLU A 217 -23.62 -4.71 -15.67
CA GLU A 217 -24.25 -3.44 -16.04
C GLU A 217 -24.70 -3.41 -17.52
N ILE A 218 -23.90 -3.98 -18.43
CA ILE A 218 -24.20 -4.03 -19.87
C ILE A 218 -25.30 -5.06 -20.19
N GLU A 219 -25.41 -6.14 -19.42
CA GLU A 219 -26.47 -7.14 -19.56
C GLU A 219 -27.81 -6.70 -18.98
N SER A 220 -27.81 -5.91 -17.91
CA SER A 220 -29.03 -5.45 -17.25
C SER A 220 -29.80 -4.35 -18.00
N GLU A 221 -29.31 -3.87 -19.15
CA GLU A 221 -29.85 -2.72 -19.92
C GLU A 221 -29.99 -1.40 -19.12
N ASP A 222 -29.52 -1.38 -17.87
CA ASP A 222 -29.52 -0.20 -16.97
C ASP A 222 -28.53 0.89 -17.45
N TYR A 223 -27.78 0.60 -18.52
CA TYR A 223 -26.87 1.53 -19.20
C TYR A 223 -27.55 2.53 -20.15
N SER A 224 -28.85 2.40 -20.42
CA SER A 224 -29.56 3.21 -21.44
C SER A 224 -29.61 4.74 -21.16
N GLY A 225 -29.04 5.22 -20.04
CA GLY A 225 -29.00 6.66 -19.71
C GLY A 225 -27.71 7.21 -19.07
N LYS A 226 -26.71 6.39 -18.71
CA LYS A 226 -25.50 6.86 -18.00
C LYS A 226 -24.25 6.64 -18.86
N LYS A 227 -23.95 7.59 -19.77
CA LYS A 227 -22.73 7.54 -20.61
C LYS A 227 -21.42 7.72 -19.83
N ASP A 228 -21.46 8.45 -18.72
CA ASP A 228 -20.26 8.91 -17.99
C ASP A 228 -19.49 7.77 -17.26
N PRO A 229 -20.13 6.81 -16.57
CA PRO A 229 -19.40 5.76 -15.82
C PRO A 229 -18.64 4.78 -16.72
N LEU A 230 -19.21 4.36 -17.84
CA LEU A 230 -18.54 3.42 -18.75
C LEU A 230 -17.34 4.07 -19.43
N GLU A 231 -17.47 5.33 -19.86
CA GLU A 231 -16.36 6.05 -20.48
C GLU A 231 -15.17 6.21 -19.50
N GLN A 232 -15.44 6.42 -18.21
CA GLN A 232 -14.41 6.44 -17.17
C GLN A 232 -13.74 5.07 -17.01
N LYS A 233 -14.52 3.97 -16.99
CA LYS A 233 -13.98 2.60 -16.95
C LYS A 233 -13.11 2.28 -18.18
N LEU A 234 -13.54 2.70 -19.37
CA LEU A 234 -12.77 2.52 -20.61
C LEU A 234 -11.44 3.29 -20.60
N LYS A 235 -11.45 4.57 -20.20
CA LYS A 235 -10.22 5.37 -20.03
C LYS A 235 -9.29 4.77 -18.97
N PHE A 236 -9.86 4.24 -17.90
CA PHE A 236 -9.10 3.55 -16.86
C PHE A 236 -8.40 2.30 -17.41
N ILE A 237 -9.10 1.49 -18.22
CA ILE A 237 -8.53 0.31 -18.90
C ILE A 237 -7.39 0.70 -19.85
N GLU A 238 -7.56 1.74 -20.66
CA GLU A 238 -6.49 2.22 -21.56
C GLU A 238 -5.20 2.55 -20.77
N ARG A 239 -5.36 3.29 -19.67
CA ARG A 239 -4.25 3.67 -18.79
C ARG A 239 -3.60 2.47 -18.12
N LEU A 240 -4.40 1.51 -17.68
CA LEU A 240 -3.91 0.28 -17.07
C LEU A 240 -3.08 -0.55 -18.08
N CYS A 241 -3.55 -0.71 -19.31
CA CYS A 241 -2.82 -1.41 -20.36
C CYS A 241 -1.51 -0.70 -20.74
N TYR A 242 -1.51 0.63 -20.75
CA TYR A 242 -0.27 1.42 -20.89
C TYR A 242 0.73 1.12 -19.75
N GLN A 243 0.26 1.00 -18.51
CA GLN A 243 1.12 0.66 -17.37
C GLN A 243 1.64 -0.78 -17.46
N PHE A 244 0.82 -1.73 -17.93
CA PHE A 244 1.26 -3.08 -18.23
C PHE A 244 2.35 -3.14 -19.30
N ARG A 245 2.24 -2.34 -20.37
CA ARG A 245 3.31 -2.20 -21.36
C ARG A 245 4.60 -1.70 -20.70
N SER A 246 4.52 -0.59 -19.98
CA SER A 246 5.65 0.02 -19.28
C SER A 246 6.36 -0.97 -18.33
N LEU A 247 5.59 -1.74 -17.56
CA LEU A 247 6.12 -2.73 -16.63
C LEU A 247 6.74 -3.93 -17.34
N SER A 248 6.16 -4.38 -18.46
CA SER A 248 6.70 -5.47 -19.28
C SER A 248 8.08 -5.12 -19.81
N TRP A 249 8.22 -3.92 -20.39
CA TRP A 249 9.50 -3.38 -20.85
C TRP A 249 10.52 -3.32 -19.72
N TYR A 250 10.14 -2.70 -18.61
CA TYR A 250 11.02 -2.58 -17.45
C TYR A 250 11.49 -3.94 -16.94
N THR A 251 10.60 -4.94 -16.90
CA THR A 251 10.92 -6.30 -16.45
C THR A 251 11.97 -6.95 -17.35
N ILE A 252 11.80 -6.84 -18.67
CA ILE A 252 12.77 -7.37 -19.64
C ILE A 252 14.12 -6.67 -19.48
N ASP A 253 14.13 -5.33 -19.35
CA ASP A 253 15.36 -4.56 -19.13
C ASP A 253 16.09 -4.97 -17.83
N GLN A 254 15.35 -5.20 -16.74
CA GLN A 254 15.95 -5.64 -15.48
C GLN A 254 16.50 -7.07 -15.58
N PHE A 255 15.87 -7.94 -16.37
CA PHE A 255 16.39 -9.27 -16.65
C PHE A 255 17.67 -9.22 -17.49
N GLU A 256 17.69 -8.43 -18.57
CA GLU A 256 18.88 -8.22 -19.41
C GLU A 256 20.05 -7.63 -18.60
N ALA A 257 19.75 -6.72 -17.67
CA ALA A 257 20.72 -6.17 -16.72
C ALA A 257 21.15 -7.17 -15.62
N LYS A 258 20.66 -8.41 -15.65
CA LYS A 258 20.92 -9.48 -14.66
C LYS A 258 20.56 -9.10 -13.23
N ARG A 259 19.56 -8.23 -13.05
CA ARG A 259 19.07 -7.81 -11.74
C ARG A 259 17.99 -8.75 -11.21
N ILE A 260 17.19 -9.32 -12.09
CA ILE A 260 16.21 -10.36 -11.74
C ILE A 260 16.54 -11.64 -12.48
N SER A 261 16.15 -12.77 -11.89
CA SER A 261 16.27 -14.09 -12.49
C SER A 261 15.26 -14.30 -13.63
N LYS A 262 15.51 -15.34 -14.42
CA LYS A 262 14.63 -15.79 -15.49
C LYS A 262 13.21 -16.08 -14.98
N ASP A 263 13.09 -16.85 -13.90
CA ASP A 263 11.79 -17.26 -13.36
C ASP A 263 11.01 -16.07 -12.81
N GLU A 264 11.68 -15.13 -12.15
CA GLU A 264 11.08 -13.88 -11.68
C GLU A 264 10.52 -13.03 -12.83
N ALA A 265 11.29 -12.85 -13.90
CA ALA A 265 10.83 -12.12 -15.09
C ALA A 265 9.62 -12.79 -15.74
N ILE A 266 9.65 -14.12 -15.89
CA ILE A 266 8.53 -14.90 -16.42
C ILE A 266 7.29 -14.75 -15.54
N TRP A 267 7.43 -14.82 -14.21
CA TRP A 267 6.30 -14.69 -13.29
C TRP A 267 5.64 -13.32 -13.40
N ILE A 268 6.43 -12.24 -13.44
CA ILE A 268 5.90 -10.89 -13.60
C ILE A 268 5.14 -10.76 -14.92
N LEU A 269 5.74 -11.21 -16.03
CA LEU A 269 5.12 -11.15 -17.36
C LEU A 269 3.85 -12.00 -17.43
N GLU A 270 3.79 -13.15 -16.75
CA GLU A 270 2.60 -13.99 -16.67
C GLU A 270 1.44 -13.30 -15.94
N TRP A 271 1.71 -12.54 -14.88
CA TRP A 271 0.67 -11.75 -14.21
C TRP A 271 0.17 -10.60 -15.08
N ILE A 272 1.06 -9.95 -15.85
CA ILE A 272 0.67 -8.94 -16.83
C ILE A 272 -0.22 -9.56 -17.93
N ARG A 273 0.16 -10.76 -18.43
CA ARG A 273 -0.60 -11.52 -19.41
C ARG A 273 -2.03 -11.78 -18.93
N LYS A 274 -2.19 -12.21 -17.67
CA LYS A 274 -3.50 -12.43 -17.05
C LYS A 274 -4.35 -11.17 -17.03
N GLY A 275 -3.76 -10.00 -16.76
CA GLY A 275 -4.46 -8.72 -16.85
C GLY A 275 -5.05 -8.48 -18.24
N PHE A 276 -4.27 -8.67 -19.29
CA PHE A 276 -4.78 -8.60 -20.68
C PHE A 276 -5.82 -9.68 -20.98
N GLN A 277 -5.64 -10.89 -20.46
CA GLN A 277 -6.56 -12.01 -20.63
C GLN A 277 -7.95 -11.73 -20.06
N GLU A 278 -8.05 -10.98 -18.96
CA GLU A 278 -9.35 -10.59 -18.40
C GLU A 278 -9.97 -9.39 -19.14
N ILE A 279 -9.14 -8.43 -19.57
CA ILE A 279 -9.62 -7.19 -20.20
C ILE A 279 -10.14 -7.44 -21.63
N LEU A 280 -9.34 -8.10 -22.47
CA LEU A 280 -9.63 -8.24 -23.90
C LEU A 280 -10.96 -8.93 -24.22
N PRO A 281 -11.31 -10.09 -23.63
CA PRO A 281 -12.58 -10.74 -23.93
C PRO A 281 -13.76 -9.87 -23.52
N THR A 282 -13.72 -9.23 -22.35
CA THR A 282 -14.78 -8.33 -21.92
C THR A 282 -14.94 -7.16 -22.89
N LEU A 283 -13.84 -6.51 -23.28
CA LEU A 283 -13.93 -5.41 -24.24
C LEU A 283 -14.46 -5.85 -25.61
N ILE A 284 -13.93 -6.94 -26.17
CA ILE A 284 -14.21 -7.37 -27.54
C ILE A 284 -15.58 -8.05 -27.67
N LEU A 285 -15.93 -8.92 -26.72
CA LEU A 285 -17.12 -9.78 -26.82
C LEU A 285 -18.35 -9.21 -26.12
N ILE A 286 -18.17 -8.33 -25.13
CA ILE A 286 -19.27 -7.83 -24.30
C ILE A 286 -19.48 -6.33 -24.54
N VAL A 287 -18.43 -5.54 -24.40
CA VAL A 287 -18.54 -4.07 -24.45
C VAL A 287 -18.71 -3.56 -25.87
N LEU A 288 -17.80 -3.93 -26.79
CA LEU A 288 -17.78 -3.41 -28.15
C LEU A 288 -19.10 -3.66 -28.93
N PRO A 289 -19.74 -4.85 -28.85
CA PRO A 289 -21.03 -5.12 -29.50
C PRO A 289 -22.16 -4.19 -29.05
N LYS A 290 -22.21 -3.84 -27.77
CA LYS A 290 -23.27 -3.00 -27.20
C LYS A 290 -22.90 -1.52 -27.15
N TYR A 291 -21.61 -1.19 -27.23
CA TYR A 291 -21.10 0.16 -27.10
C TYR A 291 -20.01 0.46 -28.15
N PRO A 292 -20.40 0.80 -29.39
CA PRO A 292 -19.46 1.03 -30.50
C PRO A 292 -18.40 2.11 -30.24
N ASN A 293 -18.69 3.07 -29.35
CA ASN A 293 -17.72 4.10 -28.94
C ASN A 293 -16.52 3.51 -28.17
N ALA A 294 -16.61 2.28 -27.66
CA ALA A 294 -15.49 1.56 -27.06
C ALA A 294 -14.41 1.16 -28.07
N LYS A 295 -14.67 1.30 -29.38
CA LYS A 295 -13.70 0.98 -30.44
C LYS A 295 -12.33 1.62 -30.21
N GLY A 296 -12.28 2.89 -29.81
CA GLY A 296 -11.01 3.58 -29.51
C GLY A 296 -10.22 2.90 -28.40
N CYS A 297 -10.90 2.50 -27.32
CA CYS A 297 -10.29 1.77 -26.21
C CYS A 297 -9.80 0.38 -26.65
N VAL A 298 -10.58 -0.35 -27.45
CA VAL A 298 -10.17 -1.66 -28.00
C VAL A 298 -8.90 -1.52 -28.84
N SER A 299 -8.86 -0.58 -29.79
CA SER A 299 -7.67 -0.34 -30.61
C SER A 299 -6.46 0.06 -29.76
N GLN A 300 -6.65 0.91 -28.75
CA GLN A 300 -5.56 1.28 -27.85
C GLN A 300 -5.04 0.07 -27.08
N VAL A 301 -5.92 -0.79 -26.53
CA VAL A 301 -5.49 -1.99 -25.79
C VAL A 301 -4.76 -2.97 -26.70
N LEU A 302 -5.21 -3.15 -27.94
CA LEU A 302 -4.54 -3.98 -28.94
C LEU A 302 -3.16 -3.42 -29.31
N LEU A 303 -3.04 -2.10 -29.48
CA LEU A 303 -1.77 -1.43 -29.72
C LEU A 303 -0.79 -1.64 -28.55
N GLU A 304 -1.24 -1.45 -27.31
CA GLU A 304 -0.38 -1.68 -26.14
C GLU A 304 0.08 -3.16 -26.05
N LEU A 305 -0.78 -4.11 -26.41
CA LEU A 305 -0.42 -5.53 -26.47
C LEU A 305 0.58 -5.84 -27.61
N ASP A 306 0.40 -5.23 -28.80
CA ASP A 306 1.33 -5.35 -29.92
C ASP A 306 2.74 -4.90 -29.51
N ILE A 307 2.85 -3.74 -28.85
CA ILE A 307 4.13 -3.23 -28.35
C ILE A 307 4.75 -4.14 -27.27
N VAL A 308 3.93 -4.79 -26.45
CA VAL A 308 4.41 -5.81 -25.49
C VAL A 308 4.95 -7.03 -26.23
N LEU A 309 4.26 -7.51 -27.27
CA LEU A 309 4.72 -8.64 -28.09
C LEU A 309 6.04 -8.34 -28.78
N GLU A 310 6.19 -7.16 -29.39
CA GLU A 310 7.46 -6.70 -29.97
C GLU A 310 8.60 -6.79 -28.97
N ARG A 311 8.40 -6.25 -27.76
CA ARG A 311 9.46 -6.27 -26.74
C ARG A 311 9.78 -7.67 -26.23
N ILE A 312 8.78 -8.53 -26.02
CA ILE A 312 9.02 -9.94 -25.63
C ILE A 312 9.81 -10.67 -26.73
N GLN A 313 9.60 -10.31 -27.99
CA GLN A 313 10.30 -10.93 -29.10
C GLN A 313 11.76 -10.52 -29.22
N GLU A 314 12.09 -9.29 -28.82
CA GLU A 314 13.46 -8.79 -28.69
C GLU A 314 14.18 -9.33 -27.45
N ALA A 315 13.43 -9.87 -26.48
CA ALA A 315 14.00 -10.41 -25.25
C ALA A 315 14.88 -11.64 -25.52
N PRO A 316 15.81 -11.99 -24.61
CA PRO A 316 16.62 -13.19 -24.74
C PRO A 316 15.78 -14.46 -24.88
N ASP A 317 16.29 -15.45 -25.61
CA ASP A 317 15.59 -16.70 -25.98
C ASP A 317 14.94 -17.41 -24.78
N GLU A 318 15.60 -17.33 -23.62
CA GLU A 318 15.11 -17.91 -22.37
C GLU A 318 13.74 -17.38 -21.92
N ILE A 319 13.47 -16.09 -22.16
CA ILE A 319 12.19 -15.44 -21.85
C ILE A 319 11.27 -15.57 -23.07
N LYS A 320 11.77 -15.20 -24.25
CA LYS A 320 11.01 -15.19 -25.51
C LYS A 320 10.29 -16.51 -25.76
N ASN A 321 11.02 -17.63 -25.72
CA ASN A 321 10.46 -18.94 -26.08
C ASN A 321 9.34 -19.41 -25.14
N LYS A 322 9.31 -18.90 -23.90
CA LYS A 322 8.30 -19.27 -22.91
C LYS A 322 7.13 -18.30 -22.88
N VAL A 323 7.40 -17.00 -22.93
CA VAL A 323 6.41 -15.95 -22.70
C VAL A 323 5.71 -15.55 -24.00
N PHE A 324 6.44 -15.49 -25.12
CA PHE A 324 5.87 -15.05 -26.40
C PHE A 324 4.66 -15.88 -26.84
N PRO A 325 4.71 -17.23 -26.85
CA PRO A 325 3.55 -18.03 -27.29
C PRO A 325 2.32 -17.79 -26.42
N GLN A 326 2.52 -17.52 -25.13
CA GLN A 326 1.43 -17.30 -24.17
C GLN A 326 0.74 -15.96 -24.43
N PHE A 327 1.50 -14.88 -24.64
CA PHE A 327 0.92 -13.58 -25.02
C PHE A 327 0.30 -13.63 -26.41
N PHE A 328 0.96 -14.26 -27.38
CA PHE A 328 0.46 -14.34 -28.75
C PHE A 328 -0.86 -15.13 -28.82
N SER A 329 -1.02 -16.15 -27.98
CA SER A 329 -2.26 -16.92 -27.89
C SER A 329 -3.49 -16.09 -27.49
N LEU A 330 -3.30 -14.98 -26.73
CA LEU A 330 -4.40 -14.06 -26.40
C LEU A 330 -5.04 -13.52 -27.67
N ILE A 331 -4.24 -13.11 -28.65
CA ILE A 331 -4.74 -12.50 -29.89
C ILE A 331 -5.37 -13.56 -30.80
N LEU A 332 -4.76 -14.75 -30.87
CA LEU A 332 -5.26 -15.85 -31.70
C LEU A 332 -6.67 -16.32 -31.30
N HIS A 333 -7.06 -16.14 -30.04
CA HIS A 333 -8.40 -16.49 -29.56
C HIS A 333 -9.50 -15.55 -30.08
N TYR A 334 -9.18 -14.31 -30.44
CA TYR A 334 -10.15 -13.35 -30.95
C TYR A 334 -10.21 -13.43 -32.48
N TYR A 335 -10.91 -14.45 -32.96
CA TYR A 335 -11.07 -14.73 -34.40
C TYR A 335 -11.55 -13.48 -35.16
N PRO A 336 -10.74 -12.92 -36.08
CA PRO A 336 -11.13 -11.79 -36.94
C PRO A 336 -12.44 -12.04 -37.69
N GLY A 337 -12.73 -13.31 -38.03
CA GLY A 337 -14.00 -13.70 -38.65
C GLY A 337 -15.23 -13.39 -37.81
N VAL A 338 -15.16 -13.55 -36.48
CA VAL A 338 -16.28 -13.23 -35.58
C VAL A 338 -16.51 -11.72 -35.55
N LEU A 339 -15.43 -10.93 -35.50
CA LEU A 339 -15.51 -9.47 -35.51
C LEU A 339 -16.10 -8.91 -36.80
N ARG A 340 -15.69 -9.45 -37.95
CA ARG A 340 -16.28 -9.10 -39.26
C ARG A 340 -17.77 -9.43 -39.33
N ALA A 341 -18.18 -10.58 -38.80
CA ALA A 341 -19.59 -10.97 -38.76
C ALA A 341 -20.45 -9.98 -37.95
N HIS A 342 -19.86 -9.28 -36.99
CA HIS A 342 -20.52 -8.24 -36.19
C HIS A 342 -20.28 -6.80 -36.73
N GLY A 343 -19.66 -6.65 -37.90
CA GLY A 343 -19.43 -5.36 -38.55
C GLY A 343 -18.19 -4.58 -38.08
N TYR A 344 -17.32 -5.20 -37.30
CA TYR A 344 -16.08 -4.58 -36.78
C TYR A 344 -14.87 -4.90 -37.67
N ASN A 345 -14.97 -4.57 -38.96
CA ASN A 345 -13.93 -4.88 -39.95
C ASN A 345 -12.58 -4.26 -39.57
N ASP A 346 -12.57 -2.99 -39.14
CA ASP A 346 -11.33 -2.28 -38.82
C ASP A 346 -10.57 -2.94 -37.65
N ILE A 347 -11.27 -3.40 -36.60
CA ILE A 347 -10.65 -4.11 -35.46
C ILE A 347 -10.18 -5.51 -35.90
N ALA A 348 -10.96 -6.19 -36.74
CA ALA A 348 -10.55 -7.47 -37.31
C ALA A 348 -9.27 -7.35 -38.15
N GLU A 349 -9.15 -6.29 -38.95
CA GLU A 349 -7.96 -5.97 -39.74
C GLU A 349 -6.76 -5.62 -38.85
N GLU A 350 -6.98 -4.89 -37.75
CA GLU A 350 -5.94 -4.58 -36.77
C GLU A 350 -5.37 -5.85 -36.12
N ILE A 351 -6.24 -6.76 -35.67
CA ILE A 351 -5.86 -8.08 -35.13
C ILE A 351 -5.12 -8.91 -36.19
N GLU A 352 -5.61 -8.96 -37.44
CA GLU A 352 -4.92 -9.67 -38.52
C GLU A 352 -3.55 -9.08 -38.83
N GLY A 353 -3.41 -7.75 -38.75
CA GLY A 353 -2.15 -7.04 -38.89
C GLY A 353 -1.14 -7.50 -37.84
N ILE A 354 -1.55 -7.53 -36.57
CA ILE A 354 -0.70 -8.00 -35.46
C ILE A 354 -0.35 -9.48 -35.64
N ILE A 355 -1.33 -10.34 -35.97
CA ILE A 355 -1.09 -11.77 -36.22
C ILE A 355 -0.07 -11.93 -37.36
N LYS A 356 -0.26 -11.25 -38.49
CA LYS A 356 0.63 -11.37 -39.65
C LYS A 356 2.05 -10.93 -39.32
N LYS A 357 2.20 -9.79 -38.65
CA LYS A 357 3.48 -9.23 -38.22
C LYS A 357 4.30 -10.23 -37.40
N HIS A 358 3.65 -10.95 -36.49
CA HIS A 358 4.31 -11.84 -35.53
C HIS A 358 4.34 -13.33 -35.95
N LYS A 359 3.46 -13.77 -36.86
CA LYS A 359 3.38 -15.17 -37.32
C LYS A 359 4.62 -15.61 -38.09
N ASP A 360 5.22 -14.71 -38.86
CA ASP A 360 6.46 -15.00 -39.60
C ASP A 360 7.67 -15.16 -38.67
N GLN A 361 7.51 -14.81 -37.39
CA GLN A 361 8.58 -14.75 -36.40
C GLN A 361 8.47 -15.87 -35.34
N THR A 362 7.39 -16.66 -35.39
CA THR A 362 7.17 -17.90 -34.61
C THR A 362 7.85 -19.16 -35.19
N VAL A 363 8.49 -19.06 -36.36
CA VAL A 363 9.25 -20.18 -36.95
C VAL A 363 10.70 -20.12 -36.45
N ILE A 364 10.93 -20.51 -35.19
CA ILE A 364 12.25 -20.91 -34.67
C ILE A 364 12.08 -22.13 -33.78
#